data_AF-A0A0A9XZ33-F1
#
_entry.id   AF-A0A0A9XZ33-F1
#
_cell.length_a   1.000
_cell.length_b   1.000
_cell.length_c   1.000
_cell.angle_alpha   90.00
_cell.angle_beta   90.00
_cell.angle_gamma   90.00
#
_symmetry.space_group_name_H-M   'P 1'
#
loop_
_entity.id
_entity.type
_entity.pdbx_description
1 polymer ?
#
loop_
_entity_poly.entity_id
_entity_poly.type
_entity_poly.pdbx_seq_one_letter_code
_entity_poly.pdbx_strand_id
1 'polypeptide(L)'
;MKARRFVARSGSATNTRGATQDEDRHSSALDRAASVVNTSRIEPGFGGTVRYDVDWRPYLTPIKNQGSCGSCWAFSTIGAVEAAVHIYSGELYSLSEQQLVDCSTRDWGCNGGDYTTGLEYIIEHGG
;
A
#
# COMPACT_ATOMS: atom_id res chain seq x y z
N MET A 1 16.55 13.25 -34.09
CA MET A 1 17.37 12.51 -35.06
C MET A 1 18.29 11.55 -34.30
N LYS A 2 18.30 10.28 -34.71
CA LYS A 2 19.21 9.16 -34.34
C LYS A 2 20.67 9.60 -34.17
N ALA A 3 21.59 8.89 -33.53
CA ALA A 3 21.68 7.70 -32.69
C ALA A 3 23.17 7.61 -32.31
N ARG A 4 23.54 6.92 -31.23
CA ARG A 4 24.87 6.29 -31.16
C ARG A 4 24.73 4.82 -30.78
N ARG A 5 24.94 4.00 -31.80
CA ARG A 5 25.29 2.58 -31.70
C ARG A 5 26.64 2.46 -30.99
N PHE A 6 26.77 1.47 -30.11
CA PHE A 6 28.03 0.75 -29.95
C PHE A 6 27.72 -0.75 -30.00
N VAL A 7 28.46 -1.47 -30.84
CA VAL A 7 28.33 -2.92 -31.08
C VAL A 7 29.55 -3.63 -30.49
N ALA A 8 29.25 -4.64 -29.68
CA ALA A 8 29.89 -5.94 -29.40
C ALA A 8 31.41 -6.20 -29.57
N ARG A 9 31.95 -6.94 -28.59
CA ARG A 9 32.75 -8.20 -28.73
C ARG A 9 32.98 -8.76 -27.31
N SER A 10 32.64 -10.00 -26.93
CA SER A 10 32.96 -11.36 -27.37
C SER A 10 33.94 -12.07 -26.41
N GLY A 11 33.56 -13.27 -25.94
CA GLY A 11 34.41 -14.23 -25.20
C GLY A 11 34.04 -14.30 -23.72
N SER A 12 33.98 -15.44 -23.05
CA SER A 12 34.24 -16.83 -23.42
C SER A 12 33.56 -17.71 -22.36
N ALA A 13 32.98 -18.83 -22.77
CA ALA A 13 32.34 -19.78 -21.88
C ALA A 13 33.34 -20.35 -20.86
N THR A 14 33.03 -20.27 -19.58
CA THR A 14 33.55 -21.20 -18.56
C THR A 14 32.41 -21.79 -17.77
N ASN A 15 32.42 -23.12 -17.78
CA ASN A 15 31.50 -24.05 -17.16
C ASN A 15 31.63 -24.00 -15.63
N THR A 16 30.62 -23.49 -14.94
CA THR A 16 30.34 -23.87 -13.55
C THR A 16 28.90 -24.36 -13.47
N ARG A 17 28.78 -25.62 -13.04
CA ARG A 17 27.52 -26.32 -12.79
C ARG A 17 26.72 -25.58 -11.70
N GLY A 18 25.44 -25.32 -11.97
CA GLY A 18 24.41 -25.16 -10.94
C GLY A 18 24.25 -23.78 -10.32
N ALA A 19 24.09 -22.73 -11.13
CA ALA A 19 23.45 -21.49 -10.67
C ALA A 19 21.95 -21.58 -10.97
N THR A 20 21.13 -21.33 -9.97
CA THR A 20 19.66 -21.50 -9.93
C THR A 20 18.97 -20.61 -10.95
N GLN A 21 18.36 -21.24 -11.96
CA GLN A 21 17.53 -20.60 -13.01
C GLN A 21 16.29 -19.87 -12.47
N ASP A 22 16.06 -19.91 -11.16
CA ASP A 22 14.88 -19.33 -10.49
C ASP A 22 15.02 -17.84 -10.19
N GLU A 23 16.24 -17.31 -9.99
CA GLU A 23 16.42 -15.90 -9.58
C GLU A 23 16.26 -14.90 -10.75
N ASP A 24 16.69 -15.27 -11.95
CA ASP A 24 16.57 -14.41 -13.15
C ASP A 24 15.12 -14.29 -13.67
N ARG A 25 14.28 -15.28 -13.33
CA ARG A 25 12.87 -15.33 -13.76
C ARG A 25 11.98 -14.39 -12.94
N HIS A 26 12.36 -14.11 -11.70
CA HIS A 26 11.62 -13.20 -10.82
C HIS A 26 11.85 -11.73 -11.21
N SER A 27 13.09 -11.33 -11.47
CA SER A 27 13.43 -9.95 -11.84
C SER A 27 12.82 -9.53 -13.18
N SER A 28 12.83 -10.40 -14.19
CA SER A 28 12.22 -10.12 -15.49
C SER A 28 10.69 -10.10 -15.48
N ALA A 29 10.05 -10.74 -14.49
CA ALA A 29 8.61 -10.68 -14.29
C ALA A 29 8.16 -9.39 -13.60
N LEU A 30 8.98 -8.86 -12.69
CA LEU A 30 8.71 -7.60 -11.97
C LEU A 30 8.80 -6.38 -12.90
N ASP A 31 9.81 -6.33 -13.78
CA ASP A 31 9.96 -5.25 -14.77
C ASP A 31 8.80 -5.22 -15.78
N ARG A 32 8.25 -6.38 -16.13
CA ARG A 32 7.09 -6.48 -17.02
C ARG A 32 5.78 -6.11 -16.33
N ALA A 33 5.68 -6.30 -15.01
CA ALA A 33 4.50 -5.93 -14.23
C ALA A 33 4.43 -4.40 -14.03
N ALA A 34 5.56 -3.73 -13.84
CA ALA A 34 5.63 -2.28 -13.66
C ALA A 34 5.15 -1.48 -14.90
N SER A 35 5.31 -2.02 -16.11
CA SER A 35 4.85 -1.38 -17.35
C SER A 35 3.32 -1.45 -17.57
N VAL A 36 2.59 -2.29 -16.83
CA VAL A 36 1.16 -2.56 -17.06
C VAL A 36 0.27 -1.81 -16.07
N VAL A 37 0.83 -1.26 -14.99
CA VAL A 37 0.06 -0.52 -13.97
C VAL A 37 -0.21 0.89 -14.48
N ASN A 38 -1.35 1.07 -15.16
CA ASN A 38 -1.96 2.37 -15.36
C ASN A 38 -2.74 2.74 -14.10
N THR A 39 -2.22 3.69 -13.32
CA THR A 39 -2.72 4.12 -12.00
C THR A 39 -4.07 4.85 -12.03
N SER A 40 -4.70 4.99 -13.21
CA SER A 40 -5.91 5.80 -13.36
C SER A 40 -7.20 5.14 -12.89
N ARG A 41 -7.25 3.81 -12.68
CA ARG A 41 -8.37 3.12 -12.01
C ARG A 41 -7.85 1.83 -11.36
N ILE A 42 -7.95 1.74 -10.03
CA ILE A 42 -7.92 0.43 -9.34
C ILE A 42 -9.25 -0.25 -9.69
N GLU A 43 -9.35 -0.79 -10.90
CA GLU A 43 -10.43 -1.73 -11.23
C GLU A 43 -10.18 -2.99 -10.42
N PRO A 44 -11.16 -3.53 -9.68
CA PRO A 44 -11.08 -4.90 -9.17
C PRO A 44 -11.19 -5.82 -10.40
N GLY A 45 -10.09 -5.95 -11.13
CA GLY A 45 -9.96 -6.96 -12.16
C GLY A 45 -10.10 -8.31 -11.47
N PHE A 46 -11.25 -8.96 -11.66
CA PHE A 46 -11.55 -10.34 -11.26
C PHE A 46 -10.71 -11.38 -12.05
N GLY A 47 -9.47 -11.01 -12.36
CA GLY A 47 -8.46 -11.77 -13.11
C GLY A 47 -7.03 -11.34 -12.75
N GLY A 48 -6.85 -10.49 -11.73
CA GLY A 48 -5.55 -10.26 -11.13
C GLY A 48 -5.11 -11.48 -10.31
N THR A 49 -3.84 -11.85 -10.39
CA THR A 49 -3.27 -12.84 -9.48
C THR A 49 -3.25 -12.24 -8.07
N VAL A 50 -4.09 -12.77 -7.19
CA VAL A 50 -4.03 -12.43 -5.77
C VAL A 50 -2.72 -12.99 -5.23
N ARG A 51 -1.85 -12.11 -4.75
CA ARG A 51 -0.64 -12.53 -4.02
C ARG A 51 -1.07 -12.94 -2.62
N TYR A 52 -0.66 -14.12 -2.19
CA TYR A 52 -0.96 -14.62 -0.84
C TYR A 52 0.02 -14.05 0.22
N ASP A 53 1.17 -13.54 -0.23
CA ASP A 53 2.22 -12.96 0.62
C ASP A 53 2.38 -11.47 0.31
N VAL A 54 1.52 -10.64 0.93
CA VAL A 54 1.57 -9.17 0.77
C VAL A 54 1.95 -8.52 2.09
N ASP A 55 3.01 -7.72 2.06
CA ASP A 55 3.45 -6.90 3.18
C ASP A 55 3.04 -5.43 2.96
N TRP A 56 2.05 -4.98 3.73
CA TRP A 56 1.55 -3.60 3.67
C TRP A 56 2.35 -2.62 4.52
N ARG A 57 3.28 -3.08 5.38
CA ARG A 57 4.01 -2.23 6.33
C ARG A 57 4.72 -1.03 5.69
N PRO A 58 5.29 -1.10 4.47
CA PRO A 58 5.87 0.08 3.80
C PRO A 58 4.87 1.21 3.55
N TYR A 59 3.56 0.93 3.58
CA TYR A 59 2.49 1.89 3.36
C TYR A 59 1.87 2.43 4.66
N LEU A 60 2.23 1.88 5.83
CA LEU A 60 1.62 2.21 7.12
C LEU A 60 2.43 3.24 7.90
N THR A 61 1.75 3.99 8.75
CA THR A 61 2.40 4.81 9.79
C THR A 61 3.00 3.93 10.89
N PRO A 62 3.92 4.48 11.72
CA PRO A 62 4.40 3.79 12.91
C PRO A 62 3.24 3.36 13.83
N ILE A 63 3.44 2.28 14.58
CA ILE A 63 2.44 1.81 15.54
C ILE A 63 2.13 2.90 16.58
N LYS A 64 0.84 3.21 16.72
CA LYS A 64 0.31 4.18 17.69
C LYS A 64 -0.25 3.46 18.92
N ASN A 65 -0.64 4.21 19.96
CA ASN A 65 -1.18 3.68 21.22
C ASN A 65 -2.42 4.44 21.67
N GLN A 66 -3.56 3.74 21.78
CA GLN A 66 -4.85 4.30 22.22
C GLN A 66 -4.96 4.49 23.75
N GLY A 67 -4.01 3.97 24.53
CA GLY A 67 -4.06 4.00 25.98
C GLY A 67 -5.22 3.19 26.55
N SER A 68 -5.86 3.71 27.62
CA SER A 68 -7.01 3.09 28.26
C SER A 68 -8.36 3.46 27.64
N CYS A 69 -8.36 4.22 26.54
CA CYS A 69 -9.56 4.65 25.82
C CYS A 69 -10.02 3.52 24.88
N GLY A 70 -11.32 3.22 24.84
CA GLY A 70 -11.93 2.27 23.89
C GLY A 70 -12.06 2.81 22.46
N SER A 71 -11.02 3.49 21.97
CA SER A 71 -10.97 4.14 20.66
C SER A 71 -10.36 3.27 19.55
N CYS A 72 -10.33 1.94 19.72
CA CYS A 72 -9.77 1.03 18.70
C CYS A 72 -10.44 1.18 17.34
N TRP A 73 -11.73 1.50 17.32
CA TRP A 73 -12.50 1.80 16.11
C TRP A 73 -11.87 2.98 15.35
N ALA A 74 -11.58 4.10 16.03
CA ALA A 74 -10.95 5.28 15.43
C ALA A 74 -9.54 4.97 14.89
N PHE A 75 -8.74 4.20 15.64
CA PHE A 75 -7.41 3.78 15.19
C PHE A 75 -7.48 2.87 13.95
N SER A 76 -8.47 1.96 13.90
CA SER A 76 -8.66 1.08 12.74
C SER A 76 -9.13 1.85 11.49
N THR A 77 -10.02 2.84 11.67
CA THR A 77 -10.47 3.73 10.60
C THR A 77 -9.32 4.56 10.06
N ILE A 78 -8.61 5.28 10.94
CA ILE A 78 -7.51 6.16 10.52
C ILE A 78 -6.37 5.38 9.89
N GLY A 79 -5.96 4.24 10.46
CA GLY A 79 -4.90 3.42 9.87
C GLY A 79 -5.22 2.95 8.45
N ALA A 80 -6.48 2.60 8.17
CA ALA A 80 -6.91 2.25 6.81
C ALA A 80 -6.89 3.45 5.86
N VAL A 81 -7.33 4.63 6.33
CA VAL A 81 -7.33 5.87 5.53
C VAL A 81 -5.89 6.33 5.25
N GLU A 82 -5.00 6.31 6.22
CA GLU A 82 -3.58 6.64 6.05
C GLU A 82 -2.93 5.75 4.99
N ALA A 83 -3.16 4.43 5.05
CA ALA A 83 -2.64 3.49 4.07
C ALA A 83 -3.18 3.78 2.66
N ALA A 84 -4.49 4.02 2.54
CA ALA A 84 -5.14 4.31 1.26
C ALA A 84 -4.63 5.63 0.66
N VAL A 85 -4.47 6.68 1.48
CA VAL A 85 -3.91 7.96 1.06
C VAL A 85 -2.48 7.77 0.59
N HIS A 86 -1.64 7.06 1.35
CA HIS A 86 -0.25 6.83 0.97
C HIS A 86 -0.12 6.03 -0.34
N ILE A 87 -0.96 5.01 -0.55
CA ILE A 87 -1.01 4.26 -1.81
C ILE A 87 -1.40 5.19 -2.98
N TYR A 88 -2.33 6.10 -2.77
CA TYR A 88 -2.85 6.97 -3.82
C TYR A 88 -1.93 8.16 -4.15
N SER A 89 -1.47 8.89 -3.12
CA SER A 89 -0.68 10.12 -3.28
C SER A 89 0.83 9.88 -3.33
N GLY A 90 1.31 8.76 -2.77
CA GLY A 90 2.73 8.53 -2.51
C GLY A 90 3.25 9.29 -1.28
N GLU A 91 2.38 9.94 -0.52
CA GLU A 91 2.73 10.70 0.68
C GLU A 91 2.14 10.05 1.94
N LEU A 92 2.99 9.84 2.94
CA LEU A 92 2.58 9.26 4.22
C LEU A 92 2.17 10.36 5.20
N TYR A 93 0.91 10.36 5.58
CA TYR A 93 0.35 11.27 6.59
C TYR A 93 0.04 10.52 7.88
N SER A 94 0.33 11.14 9.02
CA SER A 94 -0.21 10.72 10.31
C SER A 94 -1.44 11.58 10.61
N LEU A 95 -2.62 11.00 10.48
CA LEU A 95 -3.92 11.64 10.70
C LEU A 95 -4.37 11.53 12.16
N SER A 96 -5.47 12.21 12.50
CA SER A 96 -5.97 12.39 13.87
C SER A 96 -7.07 11.39 14.23
N GLU A 97 -6.76 10.38 15.03
CA GLU A 97 -7.78 9.53 15.67
C GLU A 97 -8.65 10.34 16.64
N GLN A 98 -8.09 11.35 17.29
CA GLN A 98 -8.79 12.15 18.29
C GLN A 98 -9.95 12.94 17.68
N GLN A 99 -9.86 13.35 16.41
CA GLN A 99 -10.97 14.01 15.71
C GLN A 99 -12.19 13.09 15.63
N LEU A 100 -12.00 11.81 15.33
CA LEU A 100 -13.11 10.84 15.33
C LEU A 100 -13.67 10.66 16.75
N VAL A 101 -12.78 10.52 17.74
CA VAL A 101 -13.17 10.33 19.15
C VAL A 101 -13.99 11.52 19.68
N ASP A 102 -13.62 12.75 19.32
CA ASP A 102 -14.24 13.97 19.83
C ASP A 102 -15.49 14.39 19.05
N CYS A 103 -15.53 14.10 17.74
CA CYS A 103 -16.51 14.71 16.83
C CYS A 103 -17.48 13.72 16.18
N SER A 104 -17.19 12.41 16.14
CA SER A 104 -18.16 11.45 15.61
C SER A 104 -19.31 11.30 16.59
N THR A 105 -20.46 11.87 16.25
CA THR A 105 -21.67 11.82 17.08
C THR A 105 -22.44 10.50 16.96
N ARG A 106 -22.08 9.66 15.98
CA ARG A 106 -22.65 8.30 15.80
C ARG A 106 -21.91 7.25 16.63
N ASP A 107 -20.72 7.58 17.13
CA ASP A 107 -19.89 6.74 17.99
C ASP A 107 -19.87 7.28 19.41
N TRP A 108 -19.27 6.52 20.33
CA TRP A 108 -19.27 6.83 21.78
C TRP A 108 -17.88 7.19 22.30
N GLY A 109 -17.01 7.72 21.45
CA GLY A 109 -15.65 8.12 21.79
C GLY A 109 -14.86 6.97 22.42
N CYS A 110 -14.44 7.15 23.67
CA CYS A 110 -13.73 6.13 24.45
C CYS A 110 -14.59 4.94 24.92
N ASN A 111 -15.91 4.98 24.75
CA ASN A 111 -16.79 3.87 25.12
C ASN A 111 -17.02 2.89 23.95
N GLY A 112 -16.38 3.10 22.80
CA GLY A 112 -16.49 2.26 21.61
C GLY A 112 -17.11 2.98 20.42
N GLY A 113 -17.16 2.27 19.30
CA GLY A 113 -17.65 2.76 18.01
C GLY A 113 -17.43 1.71 16.93
N ASP A 114 -17.83 2.02 15.71
CA ASP A 114 -17.64 1.17 14.53
C ASP A 114 -16.74 1.87 13.51
N TYR A 115 -15.89 1.10 12.81
CA TYR A 115 -15.00 1.71 11.81
C TYR A 115 -15.78 2.21 10.59
N THR A 116 -16.94 1.62 10.30
CA THR A 116 -17.82 2.01 9.19
C THR A 116 -18.45 3.38 9.44
N THR A 117 -18.97 3.64 10.64
CA THR A 117 -19.44 4.98 11.06
C THR A 117 -18.30 5.99 11.10
N GLY A 118 -17.10 5.58 11.50
CA GLY A 118 -15.90 6.41 11.39
C GLY A 118 -15.56 6.80 9.94
N LEU A 119 -15.66 5.88 8.99
CA LEU A 119 -15.45 6.17 7.56
C LEU A 119 -16.56 7.09 7.01
N GLU A 120 -17.81 6.87 7.39
CA GLU A 120 -18.93 7.75 7.02
C GLU A 120 -18.71 9.18 7.53
N TYR A 121 -18.28 9.33 8.79
CA TYR A 121 -17.97 10.63 9.37
C TYR A 121 -16.94 11.39 8.51
N ILE A 122 -15.84 10.73 8.12
CA ILE A 122 -14.79 11.34 7.29
C ILE A 122 -15.36 11.83 5.95
N ILE A 123 -16.21 11.03 5.31
CA ILE A 123 -16.86 11.37 4.03
C ILE A 123 -17.79 12.58 4.20
N GLU A 124 -18.63 12.58 5.24
CA GLU A 124 -19.63 13.61 5.49
C GLU A 124 -19.01 14.96 5.89
N HIS A 125 -17.84 14.95 6.51
CA HIS A 125 -17.17 16.14 7.03
C HIS A 125 -16.03 16.64 6.13
N GLY A 126 -15.78 15.97 5.00
CA GLY A 126 -14.82 16.41 3.99
C GLY A 126 -13.36 16.12 4.32
N GLY A 127 -13.10 15.16 5.21
CA GLY A 127 -11.77 14.89 5.77
C GLY A 127 -11.64 15.36 7.21
#